data_AF-A0A1S6U931-F1
#
_entry.id   AF-A0A1S6U931-F1
#
_cell.length_a   1.000
_cell.length_b   1.000
_cell.length_c   1.000
_cell.angle_alpha   90.00
_cell.angle_beta   90.00
_cell.angle_gamma   90.00
#
_symmetry.space_group_name_H-M   'P 1'
#
loop_
_entity.id
_entity.type
_entity.pdbx_description
1 polymer ?
#
loop_
_entity_poly.entity_id
_entity_poly.type
_entity_poly.pdbx_seq_one_letter_code
_entity_poly.pdbx_strand_id
1 'polypeptide(L)'
;MNNIAYYDKNFNDYSLIANNDYNLLILKSNNVCDIINSDIEKLVFKDCEKEISEFLDRYVEIFLFRDEVKLDDFKDRVYLLKLILKGYDENHDKLEFDMKSLNLKSPYRYSITDKSIDINVNVDNDFFSVKEFLYTIKYKFLNPCDKSVFLYINGDLVYDNQIKNIGRL
;
A
#
# COMPACT_ATOMS: atom_id res chain seq x y z
N MET A 1 20.95 5.04 0.38
CA MET A 1 21.75 4.89 -0.84
C MET A 1 20.74 4.62 -1.93
N ASN A 2 20.63 5.47 -2.93
CA ASN A 2 19.70 5.23 -4.04
C ASN A 2 20.31 4.13 -4.90
N ASN A 3 19.56 3.07 -5.14
CA ASN A 3 19.99 1.96 -5.98
C ASN A 3 19.71 2.31 -7.44
N ILE A 4 20.76 2.47 -8.23
CA ILE A 4 20.68 2.98 -9.61
C ILE A 4 21.31 1.96 -10.56
N ALA A 5 20.62 1.65 -11.65
CA ALA A 5 21.15 0.87 -12.76
C ALA A 5 21.52 1.78 -13.94
N TYR A 6 22.70 1.56 -14.52
CA TYR A 6 23.24 2.36 -15.61
C TYR A 6 23.30 1.57 -16.92
N TYR A 7 22.89 2.22 -18.00
CA TYR A 7 22.85 1.67 -19.36
C TYR A 7 23.63 2.57 -20.32
N ASP A 8 24.43 1.96 -21.19
CA ASP A 8 25.33 2.63 -22.14
C ASP A 8 24.64 3.09 -23.44
N LYS A 9 23.40 2.65 -23.66
CA LYS A 9 22.57 2.94 -24.82
C LYS A 9 21.41 3.87 -24.48
N ASN A 10 20.70 4.34 -25.51
CA ASN A 10 19.51 5.17 -25.33
C ASN A 10 18.33 4.30 -24.88
N PHE A 11 17.34 4.90 -24.22
CA PHE A 11 16.16 4.17 -23.73
C PHE A 11 15.43 3.40 -24.83
N ASN A 12 15.26 4.02 -26.00
CA ASN A 12 14.54 3.44 -27.14
C ASN A 12 15.29 2.27 -27.81
N ASP A 13 16.55 1.99 -27.43
CA ASP A 13 17.30 0.83 -27.91
C ASP A 13 16.92 -0.46 -27.15
N TYR A 14 16.05 -0.35 -26.14
CA TYR A 14 15.57 -1.45 -25.32
C TYR A 14 14.06 -1.69 -25.54
N SER A 15 13.68 -2.96 -25.58
CA SER A 15 12.32 -3.42 -25.36
C SER A 15 12.11 -3.64 -23.87
N LEU A 16 10.97 -3.19 -23.36
CA LEU A 16 10.68 -3.15 -21.93
C LEU A 16 9.45 -4.00 -21.65
N ILE A 17 9.60 -4.96 -20.73
CA ILE A 17 8.53 -5.87 -20.31
C ILE A 17 8.40 -5.76 -18.79
N ALA A 18 7.30 -5.20 -18.33
CA ALA A 18 6.97 -5.18 -16.91
C ALA A 18 6.29 -6.50 -16.52
N ASN A 19 6.77 -7.12 -15.44
CA ASN A 19 6.10 -8.23 -14.78
C ASN A 19 5.70 -7.78 -13.37
N ASN A 20 4.43 -7.42 -13.24
CA ASN A 20 3.84 -6.86 -12.02
C ASN A 20 3.62 -7.91 -10.92
N ASP A 21 3.53 -9.20 -11.29
CA ASP A 21 3.33 -10.29 -10.32
C ASP A 21 4.60 -10.47 -9.47
N TYR A 22 5.77 -10.27 -10.08
CA TYR A 22 7.06 -10.40 -9.41
C TYR A 22 7.75 -9.06 -9.12
N ASN A 23 7.11 -7.92 -9.43
CA ASN A 23 7.73 -6.59 -9.40
C ASN A 23 9.10 -6.57 -10.10
N LEU A 24 9.14 -7.13 -11.31
CA LEU A 24 10.35 -7.21 -12.12
C LEU A 24 10.16 -6.43 -13.42
N LEU A 25 11.18 -5.69 -13.80
CA LEU A 25 11.30 -5.07 -15.11
C LEU A 25 12.34 -5.83 -15.92
N ILE A 26 11.95 -6.31 -17.10
CA ILE A 26 12.87 -6.92 -18.04
C ILE A 26 13.20 -5.88 -19.10
N LEU A 27 14.49 -5.53 -19.21
CA LEU A 27 15.02 -4.71 -20.29
C LEU A 27 15.80 -5.58 -21.27
N LYS A 28 15.33 -5.63 -22.51
CA LYS A 28 15.91 -6.44 -23.57
C LYS A 28 16.44 -5.57 -24.70
N SER A 29 17.73 -5.69 -25.01
CA SER A 29 18.31 -5.23 -26.26
C SER A 29 18.61 -6.43 -27.18
N ASN A 30 19.15 -6.19 -28.37
CA ASN A 30 19.47 -7.26 -29.32
C ASN A 30 20.36 -8.37 -28.74
N ASN A 31 21.24 -8.04 -27.79
CA ASN A 31 22.26 -8.96 -27.25
C ASN A 31 22.24 -9.12 -25.72
N VAL A 32 21.38 -8.39 -25.01
CA VAL A 32 21.35 -8.36 -23.53
C VAL A 32 19.91 -8.41 -23.07
N CYS A 33 19.65 -9.15 -21.98
CA CYS A 33 18.37 -9.19 -21.31
C CYS A 33 18.63 -9.09 -19.80
N ASP A 34 18.32 -7.92 -19.24
CA ASP A 34 18.49 -7.65 -17.82
C ASP A 34 17.15 -7.79 -17.10
N ILE A 35 17.17 -8.44 -15.94
CA ILE A 35 16.02 -8.55 -15.04
C ILE A 35 16.31 -7.65 -13.85
N ILE A 36 15.45 -6.67 -13.63
CA ILE A 36 15.61 -5.62 -12.65
C ILE A 36 14.49 -5.76 -11.65
N ASN A 37 14.81 -5.86 -10.37
CA ASN A 37 13.81 -5.93 -9.31
C ASN A 37 13.46 -4.53 -8.78
N SER A 38 12.43 -4.47 -7.94
CA SER A 38 11.97 -3.23 -7.30
C SER A 38 12.98 -2.59 -6.33
N ASP A 39 14.14 -3.22 -6.07
CA ASP A 39 15.17 -2.62 -5.21
C ASP A 39 15.95 -1.53 -5.96
N ILE A 40 15.96 -1.53 -7.30
CA ILE A 40 16.52 -0.45 -8.12
C ILE A 40 15.48 0.66 -8.24
N GLU A 41 15.81 1.87 -7.79
CA GLU A 41 14.89 3.01 -7.80
C GLU A 41 14.90 3.74 -9.15
N LYS A 42 16.05 3.76 -9.83
CA LYS A 42 16.28 4.60 -11.01
C LYS A 42 17.09 3.87 -12.08
N LEU A 43 16.69 4.08 -13.33
CA LEU A 43 17.36 3.60 -14.53
C LEU A 43 17.95 4.82 -15.26
N VAL A 44 19.26 4.81 -15.48
CA VAL A 44 19.96 5.90 -16.16
C VAL A 44 20.44 5.37 -17.51
N PHE A 45 19.86 5.92 -18.58
CA PHE A 45 20.25 5.67 -19.95
C PHE A 45 21.16 6.78 -20.45
N LYS A 46 21.75 6.60 -21.62
CA LYS A 46 22.62 7.61 -22.23
C LYS A 46 21.90 8.93 -22.51
N ASP A 47 20.61 8.88 -22.85
CA ASP A 47 19.82 10.01 -23.30
C ASP A 47 18.80 10.51 -22.27
N CYS A 48 18.48 9.72 -21.25
CA CYS A 48 17.48 10.08 -20.25
C CYS A 48 17.63 9.28 -18.95
N GLU A 49 16.86 9.69 -17.95
CA GLU A 49 16.69 8.94 -16.71
C GLU A 49 15.21 8.59 -16.53
N LYS A 50 14.97 7.42 -15.93
CA LYS A 50 13.63 6.88 -15.68
C LYS A 50 13.54 6.34 -14.25
N GLU A 51 12.42 6.57 -13.58
CA GLU A 51 12.14 5.92 -12.31
C GLU A 51 11.55 4.53 -12.54
N ILE A 52 11.93 3.54 -11.74
CA ILE A 52 11.38 2.17 -11.93
C ILE A 52 9.86 2.14 -11.68
N SER A 53 9.38 3.03 -10.81
CA SER A 53 7.98 3.25 -10.48
C SER A 53 7.16 3.62 -11.73
N GLU A 54 7.76 4.26 -12.75
CA GLU A 54 7.09 4.54 -14.02
C GLU A 54 6.60 3.26 -14.73
N PHE A 55 7.19 2.10 -14.42
CA PHE A 55 6.92 0.84 -15.11
C PHE A 55 6.36 -0.26 -14.21
N LEU A 56 6.67 -0.23 -12.91
CA LEU A 56 6.32 -1.29 -11.96
C LEU A 56 5.29 -0.88 -10.90
N ASP A 57 4.80 0.36 -10.89
CA ASP A 57 3.75 0.76 -9.94
C ASP A 57 2.40 0.13 -10.34
N ARG A 58 2.22 -1.11 -9.88
CA ARG A 58 1.05 -1.94 -10.20
C ARG A 58 -0.24 -1.42 -9.56
N TYR A 59 -0.16 -0.55 -8.56
CA TYR A 59 -1.35 -0.11 -7.82
C TYR A 59 -1.99 1.10 -8.50
N VAL A 60 -3.15 0.87 -9.12
CA VAL A 60 -3.90 1.92 -9.82
C VAL A 60 -4.71 2.77 -8.83
N GLU A 61 -5.03 2.21 -7.66
CA GLU A 61 -5.87 2.85 -6.64
C GLU A 61 -5.18 2.85 -5.28
N ILE A 62 -5.39 3.94 -4.53
CA ILE A 62 -4.86 4.12 -3.18
C ILE A 62 -5.97 4.64 -2.28
N PHE A 63 -6.35 3.84 -1.28
CA PHE A 63 -7.21 4.28 -0.19
C PHE A 63 -6.36 4.86 0.94
N LEU A 64 -6.62 6.14 1.26
CA LEU A 64 -5.96 6.88 2.33
C LEU A 64 -6.99 7.20 3.41
N PHE A 65 -6.80 6.64 4.60
CA PHE A 65 -7.71 6.84 5.75
C PHE A 65 -7.94 8.32 6.07
N ARG A 66 -6.91 9.16 5.90
CA ARG A 66 -7.00 10.60 6.17
C ARG A 66 -7.97 11.36 5.27
N ASP A 67 -8.16 10.88 4.04
CA ASP A 67 -8.97 11.55 3.03
C ASP A 67 -10.43 11.07 3.10
N GLU A 68 -10.65 9.88 3.66
CA GLU A 68 -11.91 9.14 3.62
C GLU A 68 -12.62 9.05 4.98
N VAL A 69 -11.91 9.24 6.10
CA VAL A 69 -12.49 9.12 7.44
C VAL A 69 -12.51 10.47 8.16
N LYS A 70 -13.71 11.05 8.26
CA LYS A 70 -13.97 12.18 9.16
C LYS A 70 -14.25 11.66 10.56
N LEU A 71 -13.16 11.44 11.29
CA LEU A 71 -13.20 11.16 12.71
C LEU A 71 -13.43 12.47 13.48
N ASP A 72 -14.69 12.70 13.88
CA ASP A 72 -15.05 13.72 14.86
C ASP A 72 -14.32 13.43 16.19
N ASP A 73 -14.07 14.47 16.99
CA ASP A 73 -13.26 14.38 18.22
C ASP A 73 -13.91 13.45 19.25
N PHE A 74 -13.59 12.16 19.18
CA PHE A 74 -13.87 11.17 20.22
C PHE A 74 -13.06 11.57 21.45
N LYS A 75 -13.73 11.84 22.56
CA LYS A 75 -13.07 12.33 23.78
C LYS A 75 -12.57 11.22 24.69
N ASP A 76 -12.99 9.99 24.42
CA ASP A 76 -12.67 8.84 25.25
C ASP A 76 -11.29 8.26 24.91
N ARG A 77 -10.67 7.65 25.92
CA ARG A 77 -9.47 6.84 25.70
C ARG A 77 -9.80 5.66 24.80
N VAL A 78 -8.88 5.34 23.91
CA VAL A 78 -8.94 4.16 23.08
C VAL A 78 -8.11 3.06 23.74
N TYR A 79 -8.74 1.92 23.97
CA TYR A 79 -8.11 0.71 24.51
C TYR A 79 -8.11 -0.47 23.52
N LEU A 80 -8.98 -0.42 22.50
CA LEU A 80 -9.07 -1.42 21.46
C LEU A 80 -9.25 -0.77 20.09
N LEU A 81 -8.40 -1.14 19.15
CA LEU A 81 -8.50 -0.79 17.74
C LEU A 81 -8.64 -2.06 16.92
N LYS A 82 -9.68 -2.15 16.09
CA LYS A 82 -9.84 -3.26 15.14
C LYS A 82 -10.09 -2.71 13.74
N LEU A 83 -9.23 -3.07 12.80
CA LEU A 83 -9.35 -2.75 11.39
C LEU A 83 -9.61 -4.04 10.60
N ILE A 84 -10.62 -4.03 9.74
CA ILE A 84 -10.93 -5.16 8.86
C ILE A 84 -10.95 -4.65 7.43
N LEU A 85 -10.12 -5.22 6.56
CA LEU A 85 -10.16 -4.98 5.12
C LEU A 85 -10.67 -6.25 4.44
N LYS A 86 -11.92 -6.25 3.98
CA LYS A 86 -12.50 -7.33 3.17
C LYS A 86 -12.16 -7.14 1.69
N GLY A 87 -12.02 -8.25 0.98
CA GLY A 87 -11.55 -8.29 -0.40
C GLY A 87 -10.04 -8.09 -0.52
N TYR A 88 -9.29 -8.26 0.59
CA TYR A 88 -7.84 -8.20 0.59
C TYR A 88 -7.26 -9.38 -0.18
N ASP A 89 -6.39 -9.11 -1.15
CA ASP A 89 -5.66 -10.09 -1.95
C ASP A 89 -4.16 -9.95 -1.68
N GLU A 90 -3.56 -10.93 -1.02
CA GLU A 90 -2.14 -10.88 -0.63
C GLU A 90 -1.18 -10.81 -1.82
N ASN A 91 -1.59 -11.23 -3.01
CA ASN A 91 -0.76 -11.20 -4.21
C ASN A 91 -0.81 -9.83 -4.89
N HIS A 92 -1.96 -9.15 -4.80
CA HIS A 92 -2.27 -7.97 -5.60
C HIS A 92 -2.46 -6.68 -4.79
N ASP A 93 -2.51 -6.77 -3.47
CA ASP A 93 -2.72 -5.64 -2.58
C ASP A 93 -1.52 -5.40 -1.66
N LYS A 94 -1.38 -4.15 -1.22
CA LYS A 94 -0.38 -3.75 -0.23
C LYS A 94 -1.00 -2.86 0.83
N LEU A 95 -0.72 -3.18 2.08
CA LEU A 95 -1.12 -2.40 3.25
C LEU A 95 0.13 -1.86 3.95
N GLU A 96 0.22 -0.55 4.10
CA GLU A 96 1.32 0.15 4.77
C GLU A 96 0.74 0.98 5.93
N PHE A 97 1.40 0.96 7.10
CA PHE A 97 1.05 1.77 8.27
C PHE A 97 2.24 1.89 9.22
N ASP A 98 2.25 2.92 10.08
CA ASP A 98 3.31 3.12 11.07
C ASP A 98 2.77 3.02 12.51
N MET A 99 3.07 1.90 13.17
CA MET A 99 2.66 1.64 14.56
C MET A 99 3.40 2.48 15.60
N LYS A 100 4.47 3.21 15.23
CA LYS A 100 5.29 3.97 16.19
C LYS A 100 4.53 5.09 16.90
N SER A 101 3.44 5.56 16.32
CA SER A 101 2.57 6.59 16.91
C SER A 101 1.65 6.05 18.02
N LEU A 102 1.54 4.72 18.18
CA LEU A 102 0.69 4.09 19.19
C LEU A 102 1.47 3.64 20.43
N ASN A 103 0.84 3.81 21.59
CA ASN A 103 1.29 3.23 22.85
C ASN A 103 0.66 1.84 23.00
N LEU A 104 1.36 0.84 22.46
CA LEU A 104 0.90 -0.55 22.47
C LEU A 104 0.93 -1.13 23.89
N LYS A 105 -0.19 -1.71 24.34
CA LYS A 105 -0.24 -2.48 25.61
C LYS A 105 0.22 -3.93 25.43
N SER A 106 0.15 -4.43 24.22
CA SER A 106 0.62 -5.76 23.83
C SER A 106 1.10 -5.73 22.38
N PRO A 107 1.91 -6.71 21.93
CA PRO A 107 2.17 -6.90 20.51
C PRO A 107 0.84 -6.93 19.73
N TYR A 108 0.77 -6.16 18.63
CA TYR A 108 -0.40 -6.18 17.77
C TYR A 108 -0.51 -7.54 17.07
N ARG A 109 -1.75 -7.94 16.76
CA ARG A 109 -2.02 -9.19 16.04
C ARG A 109 -2.71 -8.84 14.74
N TYR A 110 -2.36 -9.57 13.70
CA TYR A 110 -3.11 -9.55 12.45
C TYR A 110 -3.35 -10.98 11.98
N SER A 111 -4.46 -11.18 11.28
CA SER A 111 -4.74 -12.41 10.56
C SER A 111 -5.07 -12.07 9.12
N ILE A 112 -4.41 -12.77 8.21
CA ILE A 112 -4.68 -12.70 6.78
C ILE A 112 -5.45 -13.97 6.43
N THR A 113 -6.54 -13.80 5.68
CA THR A 113 -7.33 -14.86 5.09
C THR A 113 -7.46 -14.59 3.60
N ASP A 114 -7.93 -15.58 2.84
CA ASP A 114 -8.17 -15.48 1.39
C ASP A 114 -9.11 -14.33 0.98
N LYS A 115 -9.80 -13.70 1.94
CA LYS A 115 -10.80 -12.66 1.69
C LYS A 115 -10.69 -11.45 2.61
N SER A 116 -9.81 -11.45 3.61
CA SER A 116 -9.66 -10.30 4.49
C SER A 116 -8.33 -10.26 5.20
N ILE A 117 -7.94 -9.05 5.59
CA ILE A 117 -6.99 -8.83 6.66
C ILE A 117 -7.71 -8.20 7.85
N ASP A 118 -7.50 -8.79 9.02
CA ASP A 118 -8.05 -8.33 10.28
C ASP A 118 -6.87 -7.95 11.19
N ILE A 119 -6.76 -6.67 11.53
CA ILE A 119 -5.74 -6.13 12.44
C ILE A 119 -6.43 -5.78 13.76
N ASN A 120 -5.87 -6.27 14.86
CA ASN A 120 -6.37 -6.04 16.21
C ASN A 120 -5.23 -5.55 17.11
N VAL A 121 -5.43 -4.38 17.72
CA VAL A 121 -4.41 -3.67 18.50
C VAL A 121 -5.00 -3.28 19.85
N ASN A 122 -4.37 -3.75 20.92
CA ASN A 122 -4.65 -3.25 22.27
C ASN A 122 -3.73 -2.05 22.53
N VAL A 123 -4.33 -0.91 22.80
CA VAL A 123 -3.65 0.38 22.98
C VAL A 123 -4.04 1.04 24.29
N ASP A 124 -3.42 2.15 24.64
CA ASP A 124 -3.86 3.04 25.71
C ASP A 124 -3.46 4.45 25.32
N ASN A 125 -4.25 5.01 24.42
CA ASN A 125 -3.96 6.27 23.74
C ASN A 125 -5.17 7.18 23.85
N ASP A 126 -4.90 8.50 23.82
CA ASP A 126 -5.94 9.44 23.44
C ASP A 126 -6.34 9.24 21.98
N PHE A 127 -7.54 9.71 21.65
CA PHE A 127 -8.07 9.59 20.30
C PHE A 127 -7.21 10.32 19.25
N PHE A 128 -6.56 11.41 19.64
CA PHE A 128 -5.69 12.18 18.75
C PHE A 128 -4.52 11.32 18.24
N SER A 129 -3.85 10.59 19.12
CA SER A 129 -2.77 9.67 18.76
C SER A 129 -3.25 8.53 17.86
N VAL A 130 -4.47 8.02 18.12
CA VAL A 130 -5.09 6.99 17.27
C VAL A 130 -5.43 7.55 15.88
N LYS A 131 -5.92 8.78 15.81
CA LYS A 131 -6.20 9.47 14.55
C LYS A 131 -4.94 9.65 13.72
N GLU A 132 -3.85 10.12 14.33
CA GLU A 132 -2.54 10.23 13.67
C GLU A 132 -2.05 8.87 13.15
N PHE A 133 -2.20 7.80 13.94
CA PHE A 133 -1.93 6.44 13.47
C PHE A 133 -2.77 6.06 12.24
N LEU A 134 -4.09 6.25 12.30
CA LEU A 134 -4.99 5.89 11.20
C LEU A 134 -4.61 6.64 9.92
N TYR A 135 -4.15 7.88 10.02
CA TYR A 135 -3.68 8.68 8.89
C TYR A 135 -2.39 8.17 8.24
N THR A 136 -1.65 7.29 8.91
CA THR A 136 -0.50 6.59 8.31
C THR A 136 -0.92 5.42 7.42
N ILE A 137 -2.17 4.94 7.53
CA ILE A 137 -2.63 3.75 6.82
C ILE A 137 -2.83 4.07 5.34
N LYS A 138 -2.13 3.32 4.50
CA LYS A 138 -2.24 3.35 3.04
C LYS A 138 -2.57 1.96 2.54
N TYR A 139 -3.69 1.83 1.84
CA TYR A 139 -4.10 0.58 1.23
C TYR A 139 -4.08 0.73 -0.30
N LYS A 140 -3.21 -0.03 -0.97
CA LYS A 140 -2.94 0.05 -2.40
C LYS A 140 -3.40 -1.24 -3.08
N PHE A 141 -4.08 -1.16 -4.22
CA PHE A 141 -4.65 -2.33 -4.90
C PHE A 141 -4.77 -2.16 -6.43
N LEU A 142 -4.80 -3.29 -7.14
CA LEU A 142 -4.98 -3.42 -8.60
C LEU A 142 -6.48 -3.46 -8.94
N ASN A 143 -7.05 -2.33 -9.40
CA ASN A 143 -8.48 -2.15 -9.72
C ASN A 143 -9.45 -2.38 -8.55
N PRO A 144 -10.62 -1.72 -8.53
CA PRO A 144 -11.58 -1.96 -7.46
C PRO A 144 -12.29 -3.30 -7.70
N CYS A 145 -11.84 -4.34 -7.02
CA CYS A 145 -12.73 -5.43 -6.61
C CYS A 145 -13.63 -4.90 -5.48
N ASP A 146 -14.77 -5.53 -5.20
CA ASP A 146 -15.62 -5.16 -4.05
C ASP A 146 -14.83 -5.31 -2.74
N LYS A 147 -14.20 -4.21 -2.32
CA LYS A 147 -13.39 -4.12 -1.11
C LYS A 147 -14.17 -3.34 -0.07
N SER A 148 -13.99 -3.70 1.19
CA SER A 148 -14.67 -2.99 2.29
C SER A 148 -13.74 -2.78 3.45
N VAL A 149 -13.80 -1.59 4.02
CA VAL A 149 -12.95 -1.16 5.13
C VAL A 149 -13.86 -0.92 6.33
N PHE A 150 -13.62 -1.66 7.41
CA PHE A 150 -14.34 -1.48 8.68
C PHE A 150 -13.36 -1.11 9.77
N LEU A 151 -13.65 -0.05 10.50
CA LEU A 151 -12.91 0.36 11.69
C LEU A 151 -13.80 0.27 12.91
N TYR A 152 -13.33 -0.43 13.93
CA TYR A 152 -13.93 -0.46 15.25
C TYR A 152 -12.99 0.15 16.27
N ILE A 153 -13.54 1.00 17.13
CA ILE A 153 -12.85 1.61 18.26
C ILE A 153 -13.60 1.22 19.52
N ASN A 154 -12.90 0.63 20.49
CA ASN A 154 -13.50 0.15 21.75
C ASN A 154 -14.68 -0.82 21.57
N GLY A 155 -14.78 -1.47 20.41
CA GLY A 155 -15.85 -2.40 20.05
C GLY A 155 -16.96 -1.78 19.18
N ASP A 156 -17.04 -0.46 19.11
CA ASP A 156 -18.04 0.25 18.30
C ASP A 156 -17.56 0.42 16.86
N LEU A 157 -18.42 0.13 15.89
CA LEU A 157 -18.15 0.40 14.47
C LEU A 157 -18.20 1.91 14.23
N VAL A 158 -17.04 2.51 13.94
CA VAL A 158 -16.92 3.95 13.72
C VAL A 158 -16.75 4.32 12.24
N TYR A 159 -16.38 3.36 11.41
CA TYR A 159 -16.24 3.56 9.97
C TYR A 159 -16.57 2.28 9.21
N ASP A 160 -17.37 2.44 8.15
CA ASP A 160 -17.71 1.41 7.19
C ASP A 160 -17.71 2.06 5.81
N ASN A 161 -16.82 1.60 4.93
CA ASN A 161 -16.78 2.06 3.56
C ASN A 161 -16.62 0.90 2.59
N GLN A 162 -17.38 0.97 1.51
CA GLN A 162 -17.23 0.09 0.37
C GLN A 162 -16.48 0.83 -0.73
N ILE A 163 -15.27 0.34 -1.02
CA ILE A 163 -14.50 0.81 -2.16
C ILE A 163 -15.09 0.14 -3.40
N LYS A 164 -16.04 0.82 -4.03
CA LYS A 164 -16.75 0.30 -5.20
C LYS A 164 -15.98 0.58 -6.48
N ASN A 165 -16.13 -0.34 -7.44
CA ASN A 165 -15.69 -0.10 -8.81
C ASN A 165 -16.55 0.97 -9.46
N ILE A 166 -16.03 2.19 -9.52
CA ILE A 166 -16.58 3.21 -10.39
C ILE A 166 -16.05 2.86 -11.78
N GLY A 167 -16.70 1.87 -12.42
CA GLY A 167 -16.33 1.42 -13.74
C GLY A 167 -16.11 2.64 -14.63
N ARG A 168 -14.90 2.79 -15.17
CA ARG A 168 -14.63 3.82 -16.19
C ARG A 168 -15.55 3.52 -17.36
N LEU A 169 -16.61 4.33 -17.51
CA LEU A 169 -17.44 4.45 -18.70
C LEU A 169 -16.60 4.92 -19.89
#